data_AF-A0A7J2H802-F1
#
_entry.id   AF-A0A7J2H802-F1
#
_cell.length_a   1.000
_cell.length_b   1.000
_cell.length_c   1.000
_cell.angle_alpha   90.00
_cell.angle_beta   90.00
_cell.angle_gamma   90.00
#
_symmetry.space_group_name_H-M   'P 1'
#
loop_
_entity.id
_entity.type
_entity.pdbx_description
1 polymer ?
#
loop_
_entity_poly.entity_id
_entity_poly.type
_entity_poly.pdbx_seq_one_letter_code
_entity_poly.pdbx_strand_id
1 'polypeptide(L)'
;MGGVEQRPEDYDRQVAARISSVAPYEEAWRAALEYVKSFPRSVLEDPQRFYERVYEPVRDEFLDRVVRRKRGGERSILEFFS
;
A
#
# COMPACT_ATOMS: atom_id res chain seq x y z
N MET A 1 20.16 13.95 -11.06
CA MET A 1 18.94 14.72 -10.74
C MET A 1 18.47 14.28 -9.36
N GLY A 2 18.12 15.23 -8.49
CA GLY A 2 17.71 14.95 -7.10
C GLY A 2 18.40 15.92 -6.14
N GLY A 3 17.80 17.07 -5.92
CA GLY A 3 18.36 18.12 -5.06
C GLY A 3 17.32 19.03 -4.43
N VAL A 4 16.04 18.65 -4.50
CA VAL A 4 14.95 19.36 -3.83
C VAL A 4 14.29 18.37 -2.89
N GLU A 5 14.33 18.69 -1.60
CA GLU A 5 13.57 18.01 -0.56
C GLU A 5 12.08 18.10 -0.93
N GLN A 6 11.43 16.96 -1.15
CA GLN A 6 10.01 16.94 -1.46
C GLN A 6 9.23 17.42 -0.24
N ARG A 7 8.48 18.52 -0.38
CA ARG A 7 7.58 18.99 0.66
C ARG A 7 6.32 18.13 0.69
N PRO A 8 5.62 18.03 1.84
CA PRO A 8 4.35 17.31 1.93
C PRO A 8 3.33 17.73 0.85
N GLU A 9 3.33 19.02 0.49
CA GLU A 9 2.47 19.56 -0.57
C GLU A 9 2.79 18.99 -1.97
N ASP A 10 4.05 18.64 -2.22
CA ASP A 10 4.49 18.05 -3.50
C ASP A 10 4.10 16.57 -3.60
N TYR A 11 4.04 15.86 -2.46
CA TYR A 11 3.47 14.51 -2.37
C TYR A 11 1.97 14.51 -2.69
N ASP A 12 1.21 15.43 -2.09
CA ASP A 12 -0.24 15.53 -2.31
C ASP A 12 -0.57 15.81 -3.78
N ARG A 13 0.16 16.74 -4.41
CA ARG A 13 -0.07 17.10 -5.82
C ARG A 13 0.24 15.98 -6.79
N GLN A 14 1.29 15.19 -6.56
CA GLN A 14 1.77 14.23 -7.55
C GLN A 14 1.30 12.80 -7.30
N VAL A 15 1.13 12.42 -6.02
CA VAL A 15 0.78 11.06 -5.60
C VAL A 15 -0.71 10.99 -5.28
N ALA A 16 -1.21 11.88 -4.41
CA ALA A 16 -2.61 11.83 -4.00
C ALA A 16 -3.56 12.10 -5.17
N ALA A 17 -3.23 13.00 -6.10
CA ALA A 17 -4.03 13.26 -7.30
C ALA A 17 -4.17 12.03 -8.22
N ARG A 18 -3.10 11.23 -8.37
CA ARG A 18 -3.11 10.00 -9.19
C ARG A 18 -3.87 8.85 -8.54
N ILE A 19 -3.89 8.80 -7.22
CA ILE A 19 -4.66 7.81 -6.46
C ILE A 19 -6.14 8.22 -6.45
N SER A 20 -6.42 9.51 -6.23
CA SER A 20 -7.77 10.08 -6.20
C SER A 20 -8.52 9.90 -7.52
N SER A 21 -7.82 9.80 -8.65
CA SER A 21 -8.45 9.55 -9.94
C SER A 21 -8.96 8.11 -10.12
N VAL A 22 -8.53 7.16 -9.27
CA VAL A 22 -8.88 5.74 -9.37
C VAL A 22 -9.61 5.19 -8.14
N ALA A 23 -9.45 5.82 -6.96
CA ALA A 23 -10.16 5.50 -5.73
C ALA A 23 -10.19 6.70 -4.78
N PRO A 24 -11.17 6.82 -3.86
CA PRO A 24 -11.12 7.82 -2.79
C PRO A 24 -9.81 7.70 -2.01
N TYR A 25 -9.05 8.79 -1.93
CA TYR A 25 -7.69 8.77 -1.40
C TYR A 25 -7.64 8.27 0.04
N GLU A 26 -8.53 8.76 0.91
CA GLU A 26 -8.59 8.38 2.32
C GLU A 26 -8.90 6.88 2.50
N GLU A 27 -9.75 6.32 1.63
CA GLU A 27 -10.08 4.89 1.66
C GLU A 27 -8.88 4.05 1.23
N ALA A 28 -8.22 4.43 0.13
CA ALA A 28 -7.02 3.77 -0.37
C ALA A 28 -5.85 3.87 0.63
N TRP A 29 -5.67 5.04 1.25
CA TRP A 29 -4.64 5.29 2.25
C TRP A 29 -4.86 4.45 3.51
N ARG A 30 -6.09 4.43 4.04
CA ARG A 30 -6.43 3.59 5.19
C ARG A 30 -6.26 2.10 4.87
N ALA A 31 -6.65 1.66 3.68
CA ALA A 31 -6.45 0.28 3.26
C ALA A 31 -4.97 -0.10 3.17
N ALA A 32 -4.12 0.80 2.64
CA ALA A 32 -2.67 0.61 2.59
C ALA A 32 -2.06 0.48 3.99
N LEU A 33 -2.44 1.35 4.92
CA LEU A 33 -1.93 1.29 6.30
C LEU A 33 -2.33 -0.02 6.99
N GLU A 34 -3.58 -0.45 6.86
CA GLU A 34 -4.05 -1.70 7.46
C GLU A 34 -3.37 -2.93 6.83
N TYR A 35 -3.13 -2.91 5.52
CA TYR A 35 -2.36 -3.95 4.83
C TYR A 35 -0.91 -4.01 5.33
N VAL A 36 -0.21 -2.88 5.39
CA VAL A 36 1.20 -2.86 5.82
C VAL A 36 1.35 -3.24 7.29
N LYS A 37 0.44 -2.78 8.17
CA LYS A 37 0.45 -3.12 9.60
C LYS A 37 0.30 -4.61 9.87
N SER A 38 -0.21 -5.37 8.92
CA SER A 38 -0.42 -6.80 9.11
C SER A 38 0.84 -7.65 8.97
N PHE A 39 1.97 -7.03 8.62
CA PHE A 39 3.26 -7.69 8.48
C PHE A 39 4.12 -7.48 9.73
N PRO A 40 5.00 -8.43 10.07
CA PRO A 40 5.93 -8.25 11.16
C PRO A 40 6.95 -7.15 10.84
N ARG A 41 7.38 -6.44 11.88
CA ARG A 41 8.37 -5.36 11.78
C ARG A 41 9.66 -5.78 11.05
N SER A 42 10.11 -7.01 11.25
CA SER A 42 11.30 -7.57 10.58
C SER A 42 11.16 -7.74 9.05
N VAL A 43 9.94 -7.72 8.52
CA VAL A 43 9.66 -7.67 7.07
C VAL A 43 9.58 -6.22 6.61
N LEU A 44 9.03 -5.32 7.43
CA LEU A 44 8.87 -3.91 7.09
C LEU A 44 10.19 -3.13 7.09
N GLU A 45 11.12 -3.48 7.98
CA GLU A 45 12.41 -2.79 8.12
C GLU A 45 13.50 -3.31 7.18
N ASP A 46 13.30 -4.49 6.57
CA ASP A 46 14.21 -5.07 5.59
C ASP A 46 13.73 -4.69 4.17
N PRO A 47 14.48 -3.85 3.42
CA PRO A 47 14.02 -3.35 2.13
C PRO A 47 13.73 -4.45 1.11
N GLN A 48 14.52 -5.53 1.12
CA GLN A 48 14.35 -6.64 0.19
C GLN A 48 13.08 -7.42 0.54
N ARG A 49 12.88 -7.75 1.82
CA ARG A 49 11.68 -8.45 2.28
C ARG A 49 10.42 -7.61 2.09
N PHE A 50 10.50 -6.30 2.32
CA PHE A 50 9.39 -5.40 2.07
C PHE A 50 9.01 -5.42 0.58
N TYR A 51 9.99 -5.31 -0.31
CA TYR A 51 9.74 -5.37 -1.75
C TYR A 51 9.08 -6.69 -2.16
N GLU A 52 9.68 -7.83 -1.79
CA GLU A 52 9.22 -9.16 -2.20
C GLU A 52 7.88 -9.57 -1.58
N ARG A 53 7.64 -9.22 -0.29
CA ARG A 53 6.49 -9.75 0.47
C ARG A 53 5.32 -8.79 0.62
N VAL A 54 5.58 -7.49 0.55
CA VAL A 54 4.57 -6.45 0.79
C VAL A 54 4.22 -5.72 -0.49
N TYR A 55 5.21 -5.26 -1.25
CA TYR A 55 4.96 -4.42 -2.41
C TYR A 55 4.64 -5.24 -3.67
N GLU A 56 5.54 -6.12 -4.09
CA GLU A 56 5.46 -6.89 -5.34
C GLU A 56 4.16 -7.71 -5.49
N PRO A 57 3.65 -8.42 -4.46
CA PRO A 57 2.47 -9.28 -4.59
C PRO A 57 1.16 -8.55 -4.92
N VAL A 58 1.13 -7.24 -4.71
CA VAL A 58 -0.04 -6.38 -4.92
C VAL A 58 0.27 -5.19 -5.83
N ARG A 59 1.49 -5.08 -6.39
CA ARG A 59 1.95 -3.91 -7.15
C ARG A 59 0.97 -3.50 -8.25
N ASP A 60 0.55 -4.48 -9.05
CA ASP A 60 -0.26 -4.24 -10.26
C ASP A 60 -1.77 -4.39 -9.98
N GLU A 61 -2.16 -4.98 -8.84
CA GLU A 61 -3.55 -5.31 -8.48
C GLU A 61 -3.98 -4.71 -7.13
N PHE A 62 -3.30 -3.65 -6.65
CA PHE A 62 -3.47 -3.12 -5.30
C PHE A 62 -4.92 -2.72 -5.00
N LEU A 63 -5.58 -2.04 -5.95
CA LEU A 63 -6.96 -1.59 -5.77
C LEU A 63 -7.92 -2.77 -5.61
N ASP A 64 -7.73 -3.84 -6.38
CA ASP A 64 -8.62 -5.00 -6.34
C ASP A 64 -8.35 -5.87 -5.11
N ARG A 65 -7.08 -6.11 -4.79
CA ARG A 65 -6.67 -7.02 -3.71
C ARG A 65 -6.72 -6.41 -2.31
N VAL A 66 -6.42 -5.11 -2.19
CA VAL A 66 -6.25 -4.44 -0.90
C VAL A 66 -7.40 -3.48 -0.61
N VAL A 67 -7.79 -2.66 -1.58
CA VAL A 67 -8.84 -1.64 -1.36
C VAL A 67 -10.25 -2.26 -1.46
N ARG A 68 -10.55 -3.00 -2.54
CA ARG A 68 -11.90 -3.53 -2.81
C ARG A 68 -12.25 -4.80 -2.03
N ARG A 69 -11.26 -5.62 -1.65
CA ARG A 69 -11.47 -6.89 -0.92
C ARG A 69 -12.08 -6.71 0.47
N LYS A 70 -12.01 -5.51 1.07
CA LYS A 70 -12.72 -5.19 2.34
C LYS A 70 -14.25 -5.37 2.28
N ARG A 71 -14.86 -5.49 1.09
CA ARG A 71 -16.31 -5.72 0.96
C ARG A 71 -16.72 -7.19 1.04
N GLY A 72 -15.79 -8.15 1.12
CA GLY A 72 -16.14 -9.58 1.07
C GLY A 72 -15.19 -10.47 1.86
N GLY A 73 -15.43 -10.56 3.18
CA GLY A 73 -15.03 -11.71 3.99
C GLY A 73 -13.64 -11.64 4.62
N GLU A 74 -13.65 -11.80 5.94
CA GLU A 74 -12.50 -12.05 6.83
C GLU A 74 -11.80 -13.38 6.51
N ARG A 75 -11.20 -13.52 5.33
CA ARG A 75 -10.23 -14.58 5.08
C ARG A 75 -8.82 -14.02 5.12
N SER A 76 -8.13 -14.52 6.14
CA SER A 76 -6.86 -14.10 6.67
C SER A 76 -5.79 -13.99 5.58
N ILE A 77 -5.23 -12.80 5.46
CA ILE A 77 -3.87 -12.51 4.97
C ILE A 77 -2.81 -13.54 5.40
N LEU A 78 -3.00 -14.29 6.49
CA LEU A 78 -2.11 -15.37 6.91
C LEU A 78 -2.15 -16.60 6.00
N GLU A 79 -3.27 -16.86 5.30
CA GLU A 79 -3.37 -17.95 4.32
C GLU A 79 -2.52 -17.70 3.07
N PHE A 80 -2.15 -16.44 2.80
CA PHE A 80 -1.30 -16.08 1.67
C PHE A 80 0.20 -16.31 1.91
N PHE A 81 0.62 -16.49 3.17
CA PHE A 81 2.02 -16.68 3.55
C PHE A 81 2.33 -18.09 4.07
N SER A 82 1.37 -19.02 3.97
CA SER A 82 1.52 -20.43 4.33
C SER A 82 1.84 -21.32 3.14
#